data_AF-A0A7D5T521-F1
#
_entry.id   AF-A0A7D5T521-F1
#
_cell.length_a   1.000
_cell.length_b   1.000
_cell.length_c   1.000
_cell.angle_alpha   90.00
_cell.angle_beta   90.00
_cell.angle_gamma   90.00
#
_symmetry.space_group_name_H-M   'P 1'
#
loop_
_entity.id
_entity.type
_entity.pdbx_description
1 polymer ?
#
loop_
_entity_poly.entity_id
_entity_poly.type
_entity_poly.pdbx_seq_one_letter_code
_entity_poly.pdbx_strand_id
1 'polypeptide(L)'
;MTKNRPVTDIFRLLADDTRVDILRAVAVSQYELEQVGSGAAELAFSEIYEHVDVENTSKLSYHLGELTGTYLRKSDDGYSLSHAGERIVRFILSGNYEQPESFGPEPVDGVCVFCGEEALEAKLSHQFFRIDCTACEQQVTGQPITPAQVRTRDDDSLVQSVKLRTAEDARQIRQGMCPECGAHLSADVVAVPESPLPDADSFVVTSTCEECLREYNSPLTYSVVYHPASIAFHWDRGIDVTARGIWEFHEHVYEGHWTSEQTASDPEEYEVVLRHGDDAVRLYLDSAATVVETERVRGASGEF
;
A
#
# COMPACT_ATOMS: atom_id res chain seq x y z
N MET A 1 25.05 -14.67 19.85
CA MET A 1 23.86 -14.91 20.70
C MET A 1 23.33 -13.57 21.15
N THR A 2 22.42 -12.97 20.39
CA THR A 2 21.71 -11.75 20.79
C THR A 2 20.88 -12.10 22.02
N LYS A 3 21.25 -11.57 23.19
CA LYS A 3 20.36 -11.58 24.35
C LYS A 3 19.04 -10.98 23.88
N ASN A 4 17.96 -11.75 23.99
CA ASN A 4 16.64 -11.27 23.60
C ASN A 4 16.25 -10.16 24.60
N ARG A 5 16.60 -8.91 24.26
CA ARG A 5 16.18 -7.73 25.02
C ARG A 5 14.66 -7.64 24.88
N PRO A 6 13.91 -7.38 25.96
CA PRO A 6 12.49 -7.12 25.82
C PRO A 6 12.27 -5.93 24.89
N VAL A 7 11.20 -5.98 24.10
CA VAL A 7 10.83 -4.93 23.14
C VAL A 7 10.77 -3.54 23.79
N THR A 8 10.37 -3.48 25.06
CA THR A 8 10.36 -2.24 25.84
C THR A 8 11.74 -1.61 26.02
N ASP A 9 12.81 -2.41 26.13
CA ASP A 9 14.18 -1.88 26.20
C ASP A 9 14.62 -1.28 24.86
N ILE A 10 14.15 -1.86 23.75
CA ILE A 10 14.43 -1.34 22.40
C ILE A 10 13.83 0.06 22.25
N PHE A 11 12.58 0.26 22.67
CA PHE A 11 11.93 1.58 22.59
C PHE A 11 12.45 2.58 23.64
N ARG A 12 12.82 2.13 24.85
CA ARG A 12 13.41 3.01 25.87
C ARG A 12 14.69 3.69 25.41
N LEU A 13 15.46 3.06 24.51
CA LEU A 13 16.63 3.69 23.91
C LEU A 13 16.26 4.99 23.17
N LEU A 14 15.07 5.07 22.57
CA LEU A 14 14.62 6.24 21.80
C LEU A 14 13.91 7.30 22.66
N ALA A 15 13.80 7.08 23.98
CA ALA A 15 13.25 8.08 24.91
C ALA A 15 14.28 9.17 25.32
N ASP A 16 15.30 9.37 24.50
CA ASP A 16 16.38 10.34 24.67
C ASP A 16 16.58 11.06 23.34
N ASP A 17 16.33 12.37 23.32
CA ASP A 17 16.35 13.18 22.10
C ASP A 17 17.70 13.09 21.37
N THR A 18 18.80 13.05 22.11
CA THR A 18 20.16 12.91 21.55
C THR A 18 20.29 11.66 20.70
N ARG A 19 19.68 10.55 21.14
CA ARG A 19 19.74 9.29 20.40
C ARG A 19 18.88 9.32 19.14
N VAL A 20 17.75 10.01 19.17
CA VAL A 20 16.94 10.26 17.98
C VAL A 20 17.69 11.14 16.99
N ASP A 21 18.34 12.20 17.47
CA ASP A 21 19.14 13.12 16.66
C ASP A 21 20.35 12.42 16.03
N ILE A 22 21.02 11.52 16.75
CA ILE A 22 22.07 10.67 16.17
C ILE A 22 21.53 9.85 14.98
N LEU A 23 20.39 9.18 15.12
CA LEU A 23 19.83 8.39 14.02
C LEU A 23 19.49 9.28 12.81
N ARG A 24 18.89 10.45 13.05
CA ARG A 24 18.57 11.43 12.00
C ARG A 24 19.83 11.93 11.31
N ALA A 25 20.86 12.32 12.07
CA ALA A 25 22.14 12.80 11.54
C ALA A 25 22.80 11.73 10.66
N VAL A 26 22.81 10.46 11.09
CA VAL A 26 23.32 9.35 10.28
C VAL A 26 22.54 9.22 8.98
N ALA A 27 21.21 9.22 9.05
CA ALA A 27 20.35 9.10 7.88
C ALA A 27 20.47 10.26 6.89
N VAL A 28 20.60 11.50 7.37
CA VAL A 28 20.78 12.70 6.53
C VAL A 28 22.15 12.69 5.87
N SER A 29 23.21 12.40 6.64
CA SER A 29 24.56 12.31 6.08
C SER A 29 24.64 11.23 5.00
N GLN A 30 24.03 10.07 5.21
CA GLN A 30 23.94 9.02 4.19
C GLN A 30 23.21 9.47 2.90
N TYR A 31 22.20 10.32 3.02
CA TYR A 31 21.49 10.89 1.86
C TYR A 31 22.31 11.93 1.11
N GLU A 32 23.10 12.73 1.84
CA GLU A 32 23.97 13.78 1.26
C GLU A 32 25.24 13.22 0.62
N LEU A 33 25.65 12.00 0.99
CA LEU A 33 26.69 11.28 0.27
C LEU A 33 26.19 10.99 -1.15
N GLU A 34 26.71 11.72 -2.15
CA GLU A 34 26.41 11.59 -3.59
C GLU A 34 26.90 10.26 -4.21
N GLN A 35 26.91 9.17 -3.44
CA GLN A 35 27.29 7.84 -3.91
C GLN A 35 26.06 7.14 -4.50
N VAL A 36 26.00 7.09 -5.83
CA VAL A 36 24.97 6.33 -6.54
C VAL A 36 25.06 4.86 -6.18
N GLY A 37 24.07 4.37 -5.42
CA GLY A 37 23.78 2.94 -5.25
C GLY A 37 24.62 2.16 -4.23
N SER A 38 25.32 2.80 -3.28
CA SER A 38 25.96 2.06 -2.20
C SER A 38 24.98 1.83 -1.03
N GLY A 39 25.15 0.71 -0.32
CA GLY A 39 24.30 0.30 0.81
C GLY A 39 24.39 1.26 2.00
N ALA A 40 24.22 0.75 3.23
CA ALA A 40 24.28 1.58 4.43
C ALA A 40 25.68 2.20 4.59
N ALA A 41 25.91 3.39 4.02
CA ALA A 41 27.19 4.08 4.09
C ALA A 41 27.60 4.26 5.56
N GLU A 42 28.86 3.94 5.85
CA GLU A 42 29.39 3.97 7.20
C GLU A 42 29.97 5.36 7.46
N LEU A 43 29.57 5.96 8.58
CA LEU A 43 30.01 7.29 9.00
C LEU A 43 31.01 7.17 10.15
N ALA A 44 32.12 7.88 10.02
CA ALA A 44 33.09 8.02 11.08
C ALA A 44 32.50 8.76 12.28
N PHE A 45 33.08 8.54 13.46
CA PHE A 45 32.66 9.23 14.69
C PHE A 45 32.66 10.76 14.54
N SER A 46 33.68 11.32 13.87
CA SER A 46 33.82 12.77 13.65
C SER A 46 32.70 13.33 12.78
N GLU A 47 32.29 12.60 11.73
CA GLU A 47 31.21 13.02 10.84
C GLU A 47 29.87 13.09 11.60
N ILE A 48 29.62 12.10 12.47
CA ILE A 48 28.43 12.11 13.34
C ILE A 48 28.53 13.26 14.36
N TYR A 49 29.71 13.49 14.96
CA TYR A 49 29.91 14.54 15.95
C TYR A 49 29.66 15.95 15.39
N GLU A 50 29.94 16.18 14.10
CA GLU A 50 29.68 17.46 13.44
C GLU A 50 28.19 17.77 13.25
N HIS A 51 27.33 16.75 13.26
CA HIS A 51 25.89 16.88 12.94
C HIS A 51 24.96 16.66 14.13
N VAL A 52 25.48 16.34 15.32
CA VAL A 52 24.68 16.10 16.53
C VAL A 52 25.07 17.09 17.61
N ASP A 53 24.08 17.80 18.15
CA ASP A 53 24.28 18.73 19.26
C ASP A 53 24.54 17.98 20.57
N VAL A 54 25.81 17.71 20.86
CA VAL A 54 26.26 17.02 22.07
C VAL A 54 27.37 17.79 22.77
N GLU A 55 27.28 17.90 24.09
CA GLU A 55 28.21 18.71 24.89
C GLU A 55 29.69 18.29 24.74
N ASN A 56 29.95 16.99 24.55
CA ASN A 56 31.31 16.47 24.42
C ASN A 56 31.35 15.07 23.77
N THR A 57 32.55 14.67 23.36
CA THR A 57 32.83 13.39 22.72
C THR A 57 32.54 12.17 23.60
N SER A 58 32.66 12.29 24.93
CA SER A 58 32.34 11.22 25.88
C SER A 58 30.84 10.92 25.91
N LYS A 59 29.99 11.96 25.89
CA LYS A 59 28.54 11.80 25.78
C LYS A 59 28.16 11.15 24.46
N LEU A 60 28.70 11.61 23.33
CA LEU A 60 28.42 10.98 22.03
C LEU A 60 28.83 9.50 22.03
N SER A 61 30.02 9.18 22.55
CA SER A 61 30.50 7.81 22.66
C SER A 61 29.56 6.92 23.49
N TYR A 62 28.99 7.46 24.57
CA TYR A 62 27.99 6.79 25.37
C TYR A 62 26.71 6.50 24.55
N HIS A 63 26.13 7.50 23.90
CA HIS A 63 24.89 7.30 23.12
C HIS A 63 25.10 6.37 21.92
N LEU A 64 26.22 6.48 21.20
CA LEU A 64 26.58 5.54 20.14
C LEU A 64 26.73 4.11 20.67
N GLY A 65 27.33 3.94 21.86
CA GLY A 65 27.43 2.65 22.54
C GLY A 65 26.05 2.05 22.85
N GLU A 66 25.12 2.85 23.36
CA GLU A 66 23.76 2.41 23.70
C GLU A 66 22.93 2.02 22.46
N LEU A 67 23.11 2.72 21.33
CA LEU A 67 22.42 2.46 20.07
C LEU A 67 23.00 1.28 19.28
N THR A 68 24.28 0.97 19.47
CA THR A 68 24.98 -0.09 18.75
C THR A 68 24.40 -1.48 19.07
N GLY A 69 24.21 -2.28 18.03
CA GLY A 69 23.59 -3.61 18.09
C GLY A 69 22.08 -3.58 17.81
N THR A 70 21.36 -2.57 18.32
CA THR A 70 19.92 -2.43 18.08
C THR A 70 19.64 -1.57 16.86
N TYR A 71 20.02 -0.29 16.88
CA TYR A 71 19.71 0.68 15.83
C TYR A 71 20.91 1.04 14.96
N LEU A 72 22.12 0.89 15.50
CA LEU A 72 23.36 1.08 14.76
C LEU A 72 24.16 -0.21 14.66
N ARG A 73 24.93 -0.35 13.59
CA ARG A 73 26.03 -1.29 13.45
C ARG A 73 27.32 -0.50 13.55
N LYS A 74 28.35 -1.12 14.12
CA LYS A 74 29.69 -0.56 14.20
C LYS A 74 30.67 -1.50 13.50
N SER A 75 31.48 -0.94 12.62
CA SER A 75 32.58 -1.59 11.90
C SER A 75 33.90 -0.89 12.24
N ASP A 76 34.97 -1.27 11.54
CA ASP A 76 36.24 -0.54 11.57
C ASP A 76 36.18 0.80 10.83
N ASP A 77 35.31 0.92 9.81
CA ASP A 77 35.17 2.12 8.99
C ASP A 77 34.16 3.12 9.55
N GLY A 78 33.29 2.71 10.49
CA GLY A 78 32.41 3.65 11.20
C GLY A 78 31.12 3.04 11.74
N TYR A 79 30.06 3.83 11.66
CA TYR A 79 28.71 3.48 12.11
C TYR A 79 27.73 3.52 10.95
N SER A 80 26.84 2.53 10.88
CA SER A 80 25.75 2.48 9.90
C SER A 80 24.44 2.09 10.57
N LEU A 81 23.31 2.38 9.93
CA LEU A 81 22.00 1.96 10.43
C LEU A 81 21.88 0.43 10.39
N SER A 82 21.35 -0.16 11.45
CA SER A 82 20.85 -1.54 11.41
C SER A 82 19.53 -1.60 10.65
N HIS A 83 18.95 -2.80 10.46
CA HIS A 83 17.60 -2.91 9.91
C HIS A 83 16.56 -2.13 10.74
N ALA A 84 16.60 -2.27 12.07
CA ALA A 84 15.69 -1.55 12.96
C ALA A 84 15.96 -0.04 12.94
N GLY A 85 17.23 0.37 12.90
CA GLY A 85 17.64 1.77 12.74
C GLY A 85 17.10 2.39 11.47
N GLU A 86 17.26 1.68 10.35
CA GLU A 86 16.75 2.08 9.04
C GLU A 86 15.23 2.23 9.07
N ARG A 87 14.50 1.22 9.54
CA ARG A 87 13.03 1.29 9.62
C ARG A 87 12.54 2.45 10.49
N ILE A 88 13.10 2.62 11.68
CA ILE A 88 12.61 3.63 12.62
C ILE A 88 12.98 5.05 12.19
N VAL A 89 14.18 5.26 11.63
CA VAL A 89 14.59 6.61 11.23
C VAL A 89 13.79 7.10 10.02
N ARG A 90 13.43 6.22 9.07
CA ARG A 90 12.53 6.59 7.96
C ARG A 90 11.13 6.93 8.47
N PHE A 91 10.63 6.19 9.46
CA PHE A 91 9.36 6.51 10.12
C PHE A 91 9.39 7.87 10.85
N ILE A 92 10.50 8.18 11.53
CA ILE A 92 10.70 9.47 12.21
C ILE A 92 10.82 10.61 11.22
N LEU A 93 11.71 10.51 10.22
CA LEU A 93 11.95 11.58 9.24
C LEU A 93 10.72 11.87 8.36
N SER A 94 9.89 10.87 8.10
CA SER A 94 8.62 11.05 7.40
C SER A 94 7.52 11.66 8.27
N GLY A 95 7.71 11.76 9.60
CA GLY A 95 6.67 12.24 10.51
C GLY A 95 5.47 11.30 10.57
N ASN A 96 5.65 10.01 10.28
CA ASN A 96 4.52 9.06 10.21
C ASN A 96 3.94 8.67 11.58
N TYR A 97 4.49 9.20 12.67
CA TYR A 97 3.90 9.16 14.01
C TYR A 97 2.90 10.29 14.27
N GLU A 98 2.81 11.28 13.38
CA GLU A 98 1.92 12.44 13.49
C GLU A 98 0.52 12.11 12.97
N GLN A 99 -0.43 13.01 13.21
CA GLN A 99 -1.74 12.95 12.56
C GLN A 99 -1.64 13.64 11.19
N PRO A 100 -2.20 13.06 10.12
CA PRO A 100 -2.26 13.74 8.83
C PRO A 100 -3.09 15.02 8.95
N GLU A 101 -2.69 16.07 8.23
CA GLU A 101 -3.47 17.30 8.09
C GLU A 101 -4.83 17.00 7.46
N SER A 102 -5.84 17.82 7.73
CA SER A 102 -7.18 17.64 7.15
C SER A 102 -7.16 17.82 5.63
N PHE A 103 -7.90 16.99 4.91
CA PHE A 103 -8.15 17.12 3.47
C PHE A 103 -9.62 16.84 3.16
N GLY A 104 -10.14 17.58 2.19
CA GLY A 104 -11.51 17.49 1.72
C GLY A 104 -12.57 18.12 2.63
N PRO A 105 -13.86 18.02 2.25
CA PRO A 105 -14.37 17.21 1.13
C PRO A 105 -13.97 17.76 -0.25
N GLU A 106 -13.40 16.91 -1.10
CA GLU A 106 -13.11 17.24 -2.49
C GLU A 106 -13.87 16.33 -3.46
N PRO A 107 -14.59 16.86 -4.45
CA PRO A 107 -15.25 16.05 -5.47
C PRO A 107 -14.26 15.18 -6.23
N VAL A 108 -14.66 13.94 -6.54
CA VAL A 108 -13.86 13.01 -7.36
C VAL A 108 -14.72 12.35 -8.43
N ASP A 109 -14.10 12.09 -9.58
CA ASP A 109 -14.77 11.38 -10.67
C ASP A 109 -15.10 9.93 -10.29
N GLY A 110 -16.22 9.44 -10.81
CA GLY A 110 -16.70 8.07 -10.64
C GLY A 110 -18.13 8.01 -10.11
N VAL A 111 -18.68 6.80 -10.09
CA VAL A 111 -20.05 6.54 -9.61
C VAL A 111 -20.04 5.80 -8.28
N CYS A 112 -21.11 5.98 -7.50
CA CYS A 112 -21.32 5.18 -6.31
C CYS A 112 -21.71 3.74 -6.68
N VAL A 113 -20.92 2.76 -6.24
CA VAL A 113 -21.21 1.33 -6.46
C VAL A 113 -22.55 0.87 -5.85
N PHE A 114 -23.11 1.62 -4.89
CA PHE A 114 -24.37 1.27 -4.23
C PHE A 114 -25.62 1.88 -4.87
N CYS A 115 -25.52 3.10 -5.42
CA CYS A 115 -26.69 3.83 -5.92
C CYS A 115 -26.56 4.37 -7.35
N GLY A 116 -25.39 4.26 -7.97
CA GLY A 116 -25.14 4.69 -9.36
C GLY A 116 -24.91 6.19 -9.54
N GLU A 117 -25.10 7.02 -8.50
CA GLU A 117 -24.96 8.47 -8.60
C GLU A 117 -23.48 8.92 -8.71
N GLU A 118 -23.22 9.92 -9.54
CA GLU A 118 -21.93 10.63 -9.70
C GLU A 118 -21.74 11.70 -8.61
N ALA A 119 -21.83 11.27 -7.35
CA ALA A 119 -21.87 12.15 -6.18
C ALA A 119 -20.79 11.79 -5.15
N LEU A 120 -19.57 11.53 -5.63
CA LEU A 120 -18.45 11.08 -4.80
C LEU A 120 -17.60 12.25 -4.30
N GLU A 121 -17.28 12.22 -3.01
CA GLU A 121 -16.35 13.15 -2.38
C GLU A 121 -15.26 12.39 -1.62
N ALA A 122 -14.02 12.79 -1.82
CA ALA A 122 -12.87 12.32 -1.07
C ALA A 122 -12.64 13.20 0.16
N LYS A 123 -12.31 12.58 1.29
CA LYS A 123 -11.89 13.29 2.50
C LYS A 123 -11.02 12.42 3.39
N LEU A 124 -10.29 13.06 4.29
CA LEU A 124 -9.60 12.36 5.36
C LEU A 124 -10.50 12.14 6.57
N SER A 125 -10.50 10.91 7.06
CA SER A 125 -11.14 10.51 8.30
C SER A 125 -10.14 9.72 9.14
N HIS A 126 -9.61 10.37 10.18
CA HIS A 126 -8.51 9.84 10.98
C HIS A 126 -7.28 9.50 10.12
N GLN A 127 -6.96 8.22 9.97
CA GLN A 127 -5.79 7.71 9.21
C GLN A 127 -6.18 7.15 7.83
N PHE A 128 -7.40 7.43 7.36
CA PHE A 128 -7.93 6.88 6.12
C PHE A 128 -8.30 7.99 5.14
N PHE A 129 -7.84 7.82 3.90
CA PHE A 129 -8.43 8.48 2.74
C PHE A 129 -9.71 7.74 2.37
N ARG A 130 -10.84 8.40 2.55
CA ARG A 130 -12.17 7.86 2.28
C ARG A 130 -12.77 8.52 1.07
N ILE A 131 -13.57 7.74 0.35
CA ILE A 131 -14.51 8.26 -0.63
C ILE A 131 -15.90 7.88 -0.16
N ASP A 132 -16.74 8.89 -0.02
CA ASP A 132 -18.12 8.77 0.41
C ASP A 132 -19.04 9.26 -0.72
N CYS A 133 -20.22 8.66 -0.84
CA CYS A 133 -21.27 9.15 -1.73
C CYS A 133 -22.19 10.12 -0.97
N THR A 134 -22.39 11.34 -1.46
CA THR A 134 -23.26 12.32 -0.81
C THR A 134 -24.76 12.04 -1.04
N ALA A 135 -25.10 11.23 -2.04
CA ALA A 135 -26.49 10.90 -2.36
C ALA A 135 -27.09 9.80 -1.46
N CYS A 136 -26.31 8.76 -1.13
CA CYS A 136 -26.75 7.64 -0.29
C CYS A 136 -26.00 7.51 1.04
N GLU A 137 -25.07 8.43 1.32
CA GLU A 137 -24.28 8.53 2.55
C GLU A 137 -23.40 7.31 2.86
N GLN A 138 -23.17 6.43 1.86
CA GLN A 138 -22.32 5.26 2.00
C GLN A 138 -20.85 5.58 1.78
N GLN A 139 -19.97 4.96 2.56
CA GLN A 139 -18.54 4.91 2.28
C GLN A 139 -18.29 3.90 1.16
N VAL A 140 -17.79 4.35 0.01
CA VAL A 140 -17.56 3.46 -1.14
C VAL A 140 -16.16 2.86 -1.15
N THR A 141 -15.16 3.58 -0.63
CA THR A 141 -13.82 3.02 -0.41
C THR A 141 -13.10 3.75 0.72
N GLY A 142 -12.12 3.09 1.32
CA GLY A 142 -11.25 3.67 2.32
C GLY A 142 -9.91 2.96 2.34
N GLN A 143 -8.82 3.71 2.36
CA GLN A 143 -7.47 3.14 2.45
C GLN A 143 -6.59 3.93 3.41
N PRO A 144 -5.64 3.27 4.09
CA PRO A 144 -4.69 3.96 4.94
C PRO A 144 -3.91 5.01 4.15
N ILE A 145 -3.60 6.13 4.81
CA ILE A 145 -2.77 7.19 4.27
C ILE A 145 -1.77 7.66 5.31
N THR A 146 -0.61 8.13 4.87
CA THR A 146 0.46 8.57 5.77
C THR A 146 0.52 10.10 5.88
N PRO A 147 0.92 10.67 7.04
CA PRO A 147 1.17 12.10 7.17
C PRO A 147 2.13 12.64 6.11
N ALA A 148 3.19 11.89 5.79
CA ALA A 148 4.13 12.25 4.73
C ALA A 148 3.48 12.35 3.35
N GLN A 149 2.54 11.47 3.04
CA GLN A 149 1.83 11.47 1.77
C GLN A 149 0.97 12.73 1.62
N VAL A 150 0.30 13.15 2.70
CA VAL A 150 -0.54 14.35 2.76
C VAL A 150 0.31 15.62 2.68
N ARG A 151 1.31 15.77 3.57
CA ARG A 151 2.11 17.01 3.68
C ARG A 151 2.88 17.40 2.40
N THR A 152 3.15 16.44 1.52
CA THR A 152 3.99 16.65 0.34
C THR A 152 3.22 16.96 -0.94
N ARG A 153 1.88 17.10 -0.87
CA ARG A 153 1.01 17.18 -2.04
C ARG A 153 -0.09 18.22 -1.84
N ASP A 154 -0.46 18.86 -2.94
CA ASP A 154 -1.76 19.54 -3.05
C ASP A 154 -2.89 18.49 -3.22
N ASP A 155 -4.13 18.98 -3.20
CA ASP A 155 -5.33 18.15 -3.17
C ASP A 155 -5.42 17.19 -4.37
N ASP A 156 -5.24 17.70 -5.59
CA ASP A 156 -5.26 16.90 -6.83
C ASP A 156 -4.13 15.86 -6.84
N SER A 157 -2.92 16.29 -6.47
CA SER A 157 -1.76 15.38 -6.39
C SER A 157 -1.95 14.31 -5.32
N LEU A 158 -2.64 14.63 -4.22
CA LEU A 158 -2.96 13.67 -3.15
C LEU A 158 -3.89 12.59 -3.68
N VAL A 159 -5.00 12.96 -4.32
CA VAL A 159 -5.93 12.01 -4.96
C VAL A 159 -5.17 11.13 -5.95
N GLN A 160 -4.33 11.72 -6.82
CA GLN A 160 -3.54 10.95 -7.78
C GLN A 160 -2.57 9.98 -7.09
N SER A 161 -1.93 10.40 -5.99
CA SER A 161 -1.02 9.52 -5.25
C SER A 161 -1.73 8.32 -4.63
N VAL A 162 -2.98 8.50 -4.20
CA VAL A 162 -3.82 7.45 -3.64
C VAL A 162 -4.19 6.44 -4.73
N LYS A 163 -4.55 6.90 -5.93
CA LYS A 163 -4.80 6.03 -7.10
C LYS A 163 -3.61 5.12 -7.38
N LEU A 164 -2.42 5.71 -7.52
CA LEU A 164 -1.17 4.97 -7.78
C LEU A 164 -0.85 3.98 -6.66
N ARG A 165 -1.01 4.40 -5.40
CA ARG A 165 -0.74 3.54 -4.25
C ARG A 165 -1.69 2.34 -4.19
N THR A 166 -2.97 2.54 -4.48
CA THR A 166 -3.97 1.45 -4.55
C THR A 166 -3.57 0.40 -5.58
N ALA A 167 -3.14 0.82 -6.77
CA ALA A 167 -2.73 -0.10 -7.82
C ALA A 167 -1.49 -0.93 -7.42
N GLU A 168 -0.50 -0.30 -6.78
CA GLU A 168 0.70 -0.98 -6.28
C GLU A 168 0.39 -1.94 -5.13
N ASP A 169 -0.42 -1.54 -4.15
CA ASP A 169 -0.80 -2.39 -3.03
C ASP A 169 -1.63 -3.59 -3.52
N ALA A 170 -2.56 -3.38 -4.45
CA ALA A 170 -3.34 -4.46 -5.07
C ALA A 170 -2.44 -5.46 -5.83
N ARG A 171 -1.39 -4.97 -6.50
CA ARG A 171 -0.39 -5.83 -7.16
C ARG A 171 0.37 -6.68 -6.14
N GLN A 172 0.82 -6.11 -5.02
CA GLN A 172 1.53 -6.84 -3.98
C GLN A 172 0.63 -7.89 -3.32
N ILE A 173 -0.61 -7.52 -2.99
CA ILE A 173 -1.60 -8.42 -2.38
C ILE A 173 -1.86 -9.62 -3.28
N ARG A 174 -2.12 -9.40 -4.58
CA ARG A 174 -2.32 -10.49 -5.56
C ARG A 174 -1.09 -11.38 -5.71
N GLN A 175 0.12 -10.86 -5.49
CA GLN A 175 1.36 -11.65 -5.50
C GLN A 175 1.60 -12.39 -4.17
N GLY A 176 0.66 -12.35 -3.23
CA GLY A 176 0.79 -13.00 -1.94
C GLY A 176 1.81 -12.32 -1.02
N MET A 177 2.03 -11.02 -1.17
CA MET A 177 3.00 -10.23 -0.42
C MET A 177 2.32 -9.08 0.34
N CYS A 178 2.50 -9.03 1.66
CA CYS A 178 1.90 -8.04 2.54
C CYS A 178 2.49 -6.64 2.28
N PRO A 179 1.69 -5.62 1.92
CA PRO A 179 2.18 -4.25 1.74
C PRO A 179 2.85 -3.62 2.98
N GLU A 180 2.48 -4.05 4.18
CA GLU A 180 3.03 -3.49 5.43
C GLU A 180 4.39 -4.08 5.82
N CYS A 181 4.54 -5.40 5.75
CA CYS A 181 5.72 -6.09 6.28
C CYS A 181 6.49 -6.94 5.26
N GLY A 182 5.97 -7.12 4.04
CA GLY A 182 6.56 -7.93 2.98
C GLY A 182 6.48 -9.44 3.21
N ALA A 183 5.82 -9.90 4.28
CA ALA A 183 5.60 -11.32 4.52
C ALA A 183 4.55 -11.91 3.58
N HIS A 184 4.44 -13.24 3.58
CA HIS A 184 3.43 -13.94 2.80
C HIS A 184 2.01 -13.59 3.27
N LEU A 185 1.09 -13.51 2.32
CA LEU A 185 -0.36 -13.43 2.54
C LEU A 185 -1.02 -14.75 2.15
N SER A 186 -1.84 -15.29 3.03
CA SER A 186 -2.87 -16.24 2.63
C SER A 186 -4.02 -15.48 1.98
N ALA A 187 -4.79 -16.15 1.11
CA ALA A 187 -5.98 -15.60 0.48
C ALA A 187 -7.08 -16.65 0.38
N ASP A 188 -8.31 -16.23 0.66
CA ASP A 188 -9.51 -17.06 0.58
C ASP A 188 -10.61 -16.26 -0.13
N VAL A 189 -11.45 -16.93 -0.91
CA VAL A 189 -12.63 -16.32 -1.55
C VAL A 189 -13.86 -16.61 -0.70
N VAL A 190 -14.63 -15.57 -0.37
CA VAL A 190 -15.84 -15.66 0.44
C VAL A 190 -17.04 -15.19 -0.36
N ALA A 191 -18.07 -16.01 -0.45
CA ALA A 191 -19.36 -15.62 -1.01
C ALA A 191 -20.08 -14.67 -0.04
N VAL A 192 -20.63 -13.57 -0.56
CA VAL A 192 -21.37 -12.54 0.19
C VAL A 192 -22.78 -12.42 -0.39
N PRO A 193 -23.69 -13.37 -0.07
CA PRO A 193 -25.02 -13.45 -0.70
C PRO A 193 -25.98 -12.30 -0.31
N GLU A 194 -25.67 -11.54 0.73
CA GLU A 194 -26.40 -10.30 1.11
C GLU A 194 -25.48 -9.07 0.99
N SER A 195 -24.60 -9.07 -0.02
CA SER A 195 -23.71 -7.95 -0.27
C SER A 195 -24.53 -6.69 -0.61
N PRO A 196 -24.19 -5.51 -0.06
CA PRO A 196 -24.75 -4.25 -0.55
C PRO A 196 -24.23 -3.89 -1.95
N LEU A 197 -23.20 -4.59 -2.45
CA LEU A 197 -22.72 -4.45 -3.83
C LEU A 197 -23.78 -4.96 -4.83
N PRO A 198 -23.75 -4.49 -6.08
CA PRO A 198 -24.57 -5.05 -7.15
C PRO A 198 -24.38 -6.57 -7.26
N ASP A 199 -25.45 -7.31 -7.58
CA ASP A 199 -25.46 -8.78 -7.72
C ASP A 199 -24.33 -9.33 -8.62
N ALA A 200 -23.81 -8.46 -9.50
CA ALA A 200 -22.69 -8.71 -10.42
C ALA A 200 -21.38 -9.15 -9.74
N ASP A 201 -21.14 -8.82 -8.46
CA ASP A 201 -19.93 -9.26 -7.73
C ASP A 201 -20.26 -9.80 -6.34
N SER A 202 -20.64 -11.09 -6.31
CA SER A 202 -21.07 -11.80 -5.10
C SER A 202 -19.92 -12.37 -4.26
N PHE A 203 -18.66 -12.11 -4.63
CA PHE A 203 -17.49 -12.71 -4.00
C PHE A 203 -16.50 -11.65 -3.51
N VAL A 204 -15.91 -11.88 -2.35
CA VAL A 204 -14.86 -11.04 -1.77
C VAL A 204 -13.63 -11.90 -1.54
N VAL A 205 -12.48 -11.46 -2.04
CA VAL A 205 -11.18 -12.02 -1.67
C VAL A 205 -10.77 -11.40 -0.35
N THR A 206 -10.43 -12.23 0.64
CA THR A 206 -9.84 -11.79 1.89
C THR A 206 -8.41 -12.30 1.96
N SER A 207 -7.45 -11.43 2.28
CA SER A 207 -6.05 -11.78 2.43
C SER A 207 -5.52 -11.42 3.80
N THR A 208 -4.83 -12.37 4.45
CA THR A 208 -4.38 -12.23 5.85
C THR A 208 -2.88 -12.45 5.97
N CYS A 209 -2.21 -11.58 6.72
CA CYS A 209 -0.81 -11.72 7.08
C CYS A 209 -0.68 -12.23 8.51
N GLU A 210 -0.18 -13.45 8.71
CA GLU A 210 0.02 -14.01 10.06
C GLU A 210 1.16 -13.32 10.84
N GLU A 211 2.11 -12.69 10.14
CA GLU A 211 3.27 -12.05 10.76
C GLU A 211 2.95 -10.68 11.38
N CYS A 212 2.07 -9.89 10.75
CA CYS A 212 1.72 -8.55 11.24
C CYS A 212 0.22 -8.35 11.53
N LEU A 213 -0.59 -9.40 11.33
CA LEU A 213 -2.03 -9.43 11.56
C LEU A 213 -2.81 -8.40 10.73
N ARG A 214 -2.26 -7.98 9.58
CA ARG A 214 -3.02 -7.19 8.61
C ARG A 214 -3.93 -8.06 7.79
N GLU A 215 -5.11 -7.51 7.54
CA GLU A 215 -6.12 -8.05 6.66
C GLU A 215 -6.40 -7.06 5.54
N TYR A 216 -6.59 -7.59 4.34
CA TYR A 216 -6.98 -6.86 3.15
C TYR A 216 -8.19 -7.57 2.56
N ASN A 217 -9.10 -6.81 1.97
CA ASN A 217 -10.22 -7.39 1.25
C ASN A 217 -10.55 -6.55 0.03
N SER A 218 -11.08 -7.23 -0.98
CA SER A 218 -11.61 -6.59 -2.18
C SER A 218 -12.67 -7.48 -2.81
N PRO A 219 -13.69 -6.90 -3.46
CA PRO A 219 -14.52 -7.63 -4.40
C PRO A 219 -13.67 -8.42 -5.40
N LEU A 220 -14.12 -9.61 -5.78
CA LEU A 220 -13.33 -10.54 -6.61
C LEU A 220 -13.03 -9.93 -7.97
N THR A 221 -13.96 -9.13 -8.54
CA THR A 221 -13.70 -8.39 -9.79
C THR A 221 -12.52 -7.42 -9.66
N TYR A 222 -12.42 -6.70 -8.53
CA TYR A 222 -11.38 -5.72 -8.27
C TYR A 222 -10.00 -6.35 -8.05
N SER A 223 -9.95 -7.60 -7.56
CA SER A 223 -8.70 -8.33 -7.33
C SER A 223 -7.86 -8.55 -8.61
N VAL A 224 -8.51 -8.56 -9.78
CA VAL A 224 -7.88 -8.84 -11.07
C VAL A 224 -7.71 -7.63 -11.98
N VAL A 225 -8.22 -6.45 -11.60
CA VAL A 225 -8.16 -5.24 -12.44
C VAL A 225 -6.73 -4.88 -12.84
N TYR A 226 -5.80 -4.99 -11.89
CA TYR A 226 -4.37 -4.72 -12.11
C TYR A 226 -3.57 -5.98 -12.52
N HIS A 227 -4.23 -7.07 -12.91
CA HIS A 227 -3.56 -8.26 -13.44
C HIS A 227 -2.94 -7.94 -14.82
N PRO A 228 -1.76 -8.47 -15.19
CA PRO A 228 -1.13 -8.18 -16.48
C PRO A 228 -2.03 -8.40 -17.70
N ALA A 229 -2.90 -9.42 -17.68
CA ALA A 229 -3.86 -9.65 -18.77
C ALA A 229 -4.93 -8.55 -18.86
N SER A 230 -5.43 -8.06 -17.72
CA SER A 230 -6.36 -6.93 -17.65
C SER A 230 -5.68 -5.63 -18.08
N ILE A 231 -4.47 -5.36 -17.58
CA ILE A 231 -3.67 -4.19 -17.98
C ILE A 231 -3.49 -4.19 -19.49
N ALA A 232 -2.99 -5.29 -20.06
CA ALA A 232 -2.78 -5.37 -21.50
C ALA A 232 -4.10 -5.24 -22.28
N PHE A 233 -5.20 -5.82 -21.80
CA PHE A 233 -6.51 -5.72 -22.44
C PHE A 233 -7.03 -4.27 -22.48
N HIS A 234 -6.95 -3.56 -21.37
CA HIS A 234 -7.40 -2.16 -21.27
C HIS A 234 -6.44 -1.20 -21.96
N TRP A 235 -5.13 -1.45 -21.89
CA TRP A 235 -4.10 -0.65 -22.55
C TRP A 235 -4.25 -0.67 -24.07
N ASP A 236 -4.53 -1.83 -24.66
CA ASP A 236 -4.82 -1.97 -26.10
C ASP A 236 -6.06 -1.13 -26.53
N ARG A 237 -6.88 -0.67 -25.58
CA ARG A 237 -8.08 0.17 -25.76
C ARG A 237 -7.88 1.61 -25.28
N GLY A 238 -6.63 2.02 -24.99
CA GLY A 238 -6.30 3.38 -24.56
C GLY A 238 -6.66 3.69 -23.11
N ILE A 239 -6.91 2.67 -22.28
CA ILE A 239 -7.23 2.83 -20.86
C ILE A 239 -6.05 2.34 -20.03
N ASP A 240 -5.39 3.25 -19.33
CA ASP A 240 -4.42 2.90 -18.29
C ASP A 240 -5.16 2.65 -16.98
N VAL A 241 -5.41 1.38 -16.67
CA VAL A 241 -6.03 0.99 -15.39
C VAL A 241 -5.12 1.27 -14.21
N THR A 242 -3.80 1.29 -14.38
CA THR A 242 -2.83 1.49 -13.28
C THR A 242 -2.74 2.94 -12.79
N ALA A 243 -3.24 3.88 -13.59
CA ALA A 243 -3.34 5.29 -13.23
C ALA A 243 -4.69 5.66 -12.55
N ARG A 244 -5.61 4.70 -12.40
CA ARG A 244 -6.95 4.90 -11.86
C ARG A 244 -7.10 4.31 -10.46
N GLY A 245 -7.94 4.95 -9.64
CA GLY A 245 -8.36 4.44 -8.34
C GLY A 245 -9.48 3.41 -8.50
N ILE A 246 -9.65 2.53 -7.52
CA ILE A 246 -10.62 1.44 -7.64
C ILE A 246 -12.07 1.93 -7.82
N TRP A 247 -12.38 3.12 -7.27
CA TRP A 247 -13.71 3.72 -7.37
C TRP A 247 -14.07 4.19 -8.77
N GLU A 248 -13.08 4.44 -9.62
CA GLU A 248 -13.30 4.84 -11.02
C GLU A 248 -13.74 3.67 -11.90
N PHE A 249 -13.80 2.46 -11.35
CA PHE A 249 -14.31 1.27 -12.02
C PHE A 249 -15.69 0.83 -11.54
N HIS A 250 -16.28 1.55 -10.57
CA HIS A 250 -17.58 1.20 -10.00
C HIS A 250 -18.69 1.14 -11.04
N GLU A 251 -18.64 1.97 -12.08
CA GLU A 251 -19.62 1.98 -13.18
C GLU A 251 -19.70 0.60 -13.84
N HIS A 252 -18.55 -0.02 -14.10
CA HIS A 252 -18.52 -1.33 -14.74
C HIS A 252 -19.15 -2.45 -13.89
N VAL A 253 -19.01 -2.38 -12.57
CA VAL A 253 -19.67 -3.34 -11.67
C VAL A 253 -21.16 -3.01 -11.51
N TYR A 254 -21.48 -1.72 -11.38
CA TYR A 254 -22.85 -1.25 -11.25
C TYR A 254 -23.72 -1.60 -12.47
N GLU A 255 -23.17 -1.48 -13.67
CA GLU A 255 -23.83 -1.83 -14.93
C GLU A 255 -23.76 -3.33 -15.29
N GLY A 256 -23.09 -4.14 -14.47
CA GLY A 256 -22.91 -5.58 -14.71
C GLY A 256 -22.01 -5.91 -15.90
N HIS A 257 -21.14 -4.98 -16.30
CA HIS A 257 -20.11 -5.21 -17.31
C HIS A 257 -18.94 -6.00 -16.76
N TRP A 258 -18.65 -5.83 -15.47
CA TRP A 258 -17.65 -6.59 -14.74
C TRP A 258 -18.35 -7.50 -13.75
N THR A 259 -18.11 -8.81 -13.87
CA THR A 259 -18.84 -9.82 -13.10
C THR A 259 -17.90 -10.87 -12.55
N SER A 260 -18.31 -11.51 -11.45
CA SER A 260 -17.65 -12.69 -10.91
C SER A 260 -18.64 -13.83 -10.65
N GLU A 261 -18.25 -15.06 -10.95
CA GLU A 261 -19.03 -16.25 -10.65
C GLU A 261 -18.16 -17.44 -10.22
N GLN A 262 -18.75 -18.36 -9.46
CA GLN A 262 -18.11 -19.64 -9.12
C GLN A 262 -18.41 -20.67 -10.21
N THR A 263 -17.38 -21.20 -10.86
CA THR A 263 -17.50 -22.17 -11.96
C THR A 263 -17.38 -23.62 -11.50
N ALA A 264 -16.69 -23.87 -10.36
CA ALA A 264 -16.59 -25.19 -9.73
C ALA A 264 -16.55 -25.06 -8.19
N SER A 265 -16.89 -26.15 -7.48
CA SER A 265 -16.99 -26.17 -6.02
C SER A 265 -16.09 -27.19 -5.31
N ASP A 266 -15.41 -28.08 -6.05
CA ASP A 266 -14.45 -29.05 -5.50
C ASP A 266 -13.41 -29.49 -6.56
N PRO A 267 -12.23 -28.83 -6.62
CA PRO A 267 -11.88 -27.62 -5.87
C PRO A 267 -12.73 -26.41 -6.30
N GLU A 268 -12.81 -25.39 -5.45
CA GLU A 268 -13.47 -24.14 -5.82
C GLU A 268 -12.68 -23.44 -6.95
N GLU A 269 -13.40 -23.03 -7.98
CA GLU A 269 -12.88 -22.27 -9.11
C GLU A 269 -13.83 -21.12 -9.42
N TYR A 270 -13.27 -20.00 -9.89
CA TYR A 270 -14.00 -18.77 -10.15
C TYR A 270 -13.66 -18.21 -11.53
N GLU A 271 -14.63 -17.57 -12.18
CA GLU A 271 -14.42 -16.76 -13.38
C GLU A 271 -14.72 -15.29 -13.06
N VAL A 272 -13.78 -14.41 -13.42
CA VAL A 272 -14.02 -12.97 -13.49
C VAL A 272 -14.02 -12.54 -14.95
N VAL A 273 -15.04 -11.79 -15.34
CA VAL A 273 -15.18 -11.22 -16.68
C VAL A 273 -15.09 -9.70 -16.60
N LEU A 274 -14.12 -9.10 -17.29
CA LEU A 274 -14.01 -7.65 -17.45
C LEU A 274 -14.34 -7.26 -18.90
N ARG A 275 -15.53 -6.70 -19.13
CA ARG A 275 -15.98 -6.27 -20.46
C ARG A 275 -15.58 -4.83 -20.77
N HIS A 276 -15.32 -4.56 -22.04
CA HIS A 276 -15.21 -3.22 -22.61
C HIS A 276 -15.74 -3.23 -24.05
N GLY A 277 -16.90 -2.59 -24.27
CA GLY A 277 -17.65 -2.73 -25.53
C GLY A 277 -18.10 -4.17 -25.76
N ASP A 278 -17.91 -4.69 -26.98
CA ASP A 278 -18.24 -6.08 -27.32
C ASP A 278 -17.15 -7.09 -26.91
N ASP A 279 -15.99 -6.60 -26.46
CA ASP A 279 -14.84 -7.41 -26.10
C ASP A 279 -14.77 -7.66 -24.59
N ALA A 280 -14.09 -8.73 -24.19
CA ALA A 280 -13.87 -9.05 -22.79
C ALA A 280 -12.51 -9.71 -22.56
N VAL A 281 -12.00 -9.58 -21.34
CA VAL A 281 -10.99 -10.48 -20.80
C VAL A 281 -11.60 -11.29 -19.67
N ARG A 282 -11.42 -12.61 -19.73
CA ARG A 282 -11.81 -13.56 -18.69
C ARG A 282 -10.58 -14.00 -17.94
N LEU A 283 -10.69 -14.07 -16.62
CA LEU A 283 -9.66 -14.55 -15.73
C LEU A 283 -10.24 -15.68 -14.89
N TYR A 284 -9.59 -16.83 -14.93
CA TYR A 284 -9.98 -18.00 -14.15
C TYR A 284 -9.09 -18.07 -12.91
N LEU A 285 -9.72 -18.18 -11.74
CA LEU A 285 -9.05 -18.17 -10.45
C LEU A 285 -9.29 -19.47 -9.69
N ASP A 286 -8.30 -19.91 -8.92
CA ASP A 286 -8.45 -20.99 -7.95
C ASP A 286 -9.06 -20.50 -6.62
N SER A 287 -9.19 -21.42 -5.66
CA SER A 287 -9.75 -21.13 -4.32
C SER A 287 -8.97 -20.08 -3.52
N ALA A 288 -7.72 -19.81 -3.89
CA ALA A 288 -6.86 -18.80 -3.26
C ALA A 288 -6.85 -17.47 -4.05
N ALA A 289 -7.83 -17.28 -4.95
CA ALA A 289 -7.91 -16.13 -5.85
C ALA A 289 -6.65 -15.93 -6.72
N THR A 290 -5.93 -17.01 -7.03
CA THR A 290 -4.79 -16.96 -7.95
C THR A 290 -5.27 -17.16 -9.37
N VAL A 291 -4.95 -16.22 -10.27
CA VAL A 291 -5.26 -16.35 -11.70
C VAL A 291 -4.43 -17.49 -12.30
N VAL A 292 -5.10 -18.56 -12.71
CA VAL A 292 -4.48 -19.75 -13.32
C VAL A 292 -4.54 -19.74 -14.84
N GLU A 293 -5.55 -19.08 -15.41
CA GLU A 293 -5.76 -18.97 -16.85
C GLU A 293 -6.39 -17.63 -17.22
N THR A 294 -6.11 -17.14 -18.43
CA THR A 294 -6.75 -15.94 -18.96
C THR A 294 -7.15 -16.14 -20.42
N GLU A 295 -8.37 -15.72 -20.77
CA GLU A 295 -8.90 -15.78 -22.13
C GLU A 295 -9.29 -14.36 -22.60
N ARG A 296 -8.94 -13.99 -23.83
CA ARG A 296 -9.47 -12.77 -24.47
C ARG A 296 -10.59 -13.16 -25.43
N VAL A 297 -11.77 -12.59 -25.20
CA VAL A 297 -12.95 -12.79 -26.05
C VAL A 297 -13.17 -11.54 -26.88
N ARG A 298 -13.28 -11.70 -28.20
CA ARG A 298 -13.62 -10.60 -29.10
C ARG A 298 -15.07 -10.66 -29.53
N GLY A 299 -15.73 -9.51 -29.59
CA GLY A 299 -17.02 -9.34 -30.22
C GLY A 299 -16.94 -9.64 -31.72
N ALA A 300 -18.03 -10.13 -32.31
CA ALA A 300 -18.09 -10.54 -33.72
C ALA A 300 -17.89 -9.39 -34.74
N SER A 301 -17.63 -8.15 -34.28
CA SER A 301 -17.61 -6.90 -35.03
C SER A 301 -16.21 -6.31 -35.31
N GLY A 302 -15.11 -6.87 -34.76
CA GLY A 302 -13.78 -6.24 -34.85
C GLY A 302 -12.86 -6.80 -35.95
N GLU A 303 -12.81 -6.14 -37.13
CA GLU A 303 -11.62 -6.13 -38.02
C GLU A 303 -10.53 -5.21 -37.43
N PHE A 304 -9.26 -5.56 -37.66
CA PHE A 304 -8.07 -4.87 -37.14
C PHE A 304 -7.84 -3.47 -37.74
#